data_AF-A0A7Y1Y925-F1
#
_entry.id   AF-A0A7Y1Y925-F1
#
_cell.length_a   1.000
_cell.length_b   1.000
_cell.length_c   1.000
_cell.angle_alpha   90.00
_cell.angle_beta   90.00
_cell.angle_gamma   90.00
#
_symmetry.space_group_name_H-M   'P 1'
#
loop_
_entity.id
_entity.type
_entity.pdbx_description
1 polymer ?
#
loop_
_entity_poly.entity_id
_entity_poly.type
_entity_poly.pdbx_seq_one_letter_code
_entity_poly.pdbx_strand_id
1 'polypeptide(L)'
;MSTVTVNQYLYRGEAEIALAALSSAGIPAIVEAEDEGGLNPGFYSEFRVALLVNEQDVRDARDVLGIDHPLVVPEQVREAMLAHALWGYPNEACGLLAGSDERVAMVFCLTNRLSSRTSYTIDPREHYGAAQFAERCGLEIVGAWHSHPNGDATISPTDVAESPGGDWVTMIVGNFGKPSEAVRAFRTEEGRPRELELVTVSPRQTIA
;
A
#
# COMPACT_ATOMS: atom_id res chain seq x y z
N MET A 1 11.82 21.18 -13.22
CA MET A 1 11.23 19.87 -12.89
C MET A 1 11.39 19.70 -11.39
N SER A 2 10.35 19.26 -10.69
CA SER A 2 10.42 19.02 -9.24
C SER A 2 11.13 17.69 -9.00
N THR A 3 12.14 17.68 -8.14
CA THR A 3 12.83 16.46 -7.72
C THR A 3 12.29 15.98 -6.37
N VAL A 4 12.27 14.66 -6.18
CA VAL A 4 11.79 14.01 -4.95
C VAL A 4 12.83 12.99 -4.53
N THR A 5 13.09 12.92 -3.21
CA THR A 5 13.96 11.89 -2.63
C THR A 5 13.31 10.52 -2.79
N VAL A 6 13.97 9.63 -3.54
CA VAL A 6 13.50 8.25 -3.76
C VAL A 6 13.94 7.32 -2.63
N ASN A 7 15.12 7.57 -2.06
CA ASN A 7 15.68 6.86 -0.91
C ASN A 7 16.76 7.68 -0.20
N GLN A 8 17.08 7.30 1.03
CA GLN A 8 18.18 7.85 1.80
C GLN A 8 19.15 6.73 2.23
N TYR A 9 20.44 6.98 2.08
CA TYR A 9 21.50 6.03 2.39
C TYR A 9 22.36 6.54 3.55
N LEU A 10 22.95 5.62 4.30
CA LEU A 10 23.88 5.97 5.38
C LEU A 10 25.24 6.39 4.80
N TYR A 11 25.66 5.77 3.68
CA TYR A 11 26.94 6.03 3.05
C TYR A 11 26.78 6.43 1.58
N ARG A 12 27.64 7.35 1.12
CA ARG A 12 27.64 7.81 -0.28
C ARG A 12 27.86 6.67 -1.28
N GLY A 13 28.67 5.68 -0.93
CA GLY A 13 28.92 4.52 -1.81
C GLY A 13 27.65 3.73 -2.11
N GLU A 14 26.72 3.61 -1.16
CA GLU A 14 25.44 2.92 -1.39
C GLU A 14 24.54 3.73 -2.33
N ALA A 15 24.50 5.05 -2.14
CA ALA A 15 23.76 5.96 -3.02
C ALA A 15 24.34 5.96 -4.45
N GLU A 16 25.66 5.85 -4.61
CA GLU A 16 26.31 5.77 -5.93
C GLU A 16 26.01 4.45 -6.65
N ILE A 17 25.90 3.32 -5.92
CA ILE A 17 25.44 2.04 -6.49
C ILE A 17 24.01 2.17 -7.01
N ALA A 18 23.12 2.76 -6.21
CA ALA A 18 21.73 2.99 -6.60
C ALA A 18 21.63 3.96 -7.81
N LEU A 19 22.40 5.05 -7.80
CA LEU A 19 22.52 5.98 -8.94
C LEU A 19 22.96 5.26 -10.22
N ALA A 20 23.92 4.34 -10.12
CA ALA A 20 24.38 3.56 -11.26
C ALA A 20 23.29 2.62 -11.80
N ALA A 21 22.51 1.99 -10.92
CA ALA A 21 21.37 1.17 -11.31
C ALA A 21 20.31 1.99 -12.06
N LEU A 22 19.93 3.16 -11.53
CA LEU A 22 18.99 4.07 -12.19
C LEU A 22 19.50 4.58 -13.54
N SER A 23 20.78 4.94 -13.61
CA SER A 23 21.42 5.38 -14.85
C SER A 23 21.40 4.28 -15.92
N SER A 24 21.63 3.03 -15.52
CA SER A 24 21.56 1.87 -16.43
C SER A 24 20.14 1.62 -16.93
N ALA A 25 19.12 2.00 -16.17
CA ALA A 25 17.71 1.92 -16.56
C ALA A 25 17.24 3.15 -17.36
N GLY A 26 18.11 4.14 -17.61
CA GLY A 26 17.76 5.37 -18.31
C GLY A 26 17.00 6.40 -17.46
N ILE A 27 17.01 6.25 -16.14
CA ILE A 27 16.30 7.11 -15.19
C ILE A 27 17.25 8.21 -14.67
N PRO A 28 16.98 9.50 -14.96
CA PRO A 28 17.79 10.59 -14.43
C PRO A 28 17.67 10.70 -12.92
N ALA A 29 18.81 10.66 -12.23
CA ALA A 29 18.88 10.78 -10.77
C ALA A 29 20.11 11.59 -10.34
N ILE A 30 20.05 12.16 -9.14
CA ILE A 30 21.16 12.88 -8.51
C ILE A 30 21.35 12.41 -7.08
N VAL A 31 22.59 12.45 -6.60
CA VAL A 31 22.93 12.15 -5.21
C VAL A 31 23.28 13.47 -4.52
N GLU A 32 22.51 13.83 -3.50
CA GLU A 32 22.77 14.98 -2.64
C GLU A 32 23.11 14.49 -1.23
N ALA A 33 24.18 15.04 -0.66
CA ALA A 33 24.43 14.88 0.76
C ALA A 33 23.57 15.91 1.50
N GLU A 34 22.78 15.49 2.47
CA GLU A 34 22.16 16.44 3.40
C GLU A 34 23.27 16.96 4.32
N ASP A 35 23.89 18.08 3.95
CA ASP A 35 24.92 18.71 4.74
C ASP A 35 24.31 19.75 5.67
N GLU A 36 24.42 19.53 6.99
CA GLU A 36 24.22 20.62 7.96
C GLU A 36 25.43 21.58 7.93
N GLY A 37 25.65 22.25 6.79
CA GLY A 37 26.62 23.36 6.66
C GLY A 37 28.10 22.97 6.72
N GLY A 38 28.49 21.83 6.16
CA GLY A 38 29.90 21.50 5.90
C GLY A 38 30.74 21.07 7.11
N LEU A 39 30.13 20.52 8.17
CA LEU A 39 30.86 20.01 9.33
C LEU A 39 31.20 18.51 9.23
N ASN A 40 32.37 18.16 9.78
CA ASN A 40 33.02 16.85 9.70
C ASN A 40 32.13 15.70 10.25
N PRO A 41 31.92 14.61 9.49
CA PRO A 41 30.93 13.54 9.76
C PRO A 41 31.16 12.65 11.00
N GLY A 42 32.12 12.99 11.87
CA GLY A 42 32.58 12.08 12.93
C GLY A 42 31.87 12.19 14.28
N PHE A 43 31.04 13.21 14.53
CA PHE A 43 30.68 13.53 15.93
C PHE A 43 29.22 13.87 16.23
N TYR A 44 28.45 14.46 15.29
CA TYR A 44 27.04 14.82 15.53
C TYR A 44 26.22 14.77 14.24
N SER A 45 24.99 14.23 14.33
CA SER A 45 23.89 14.20 13.35
C SER A 45 23.75 12.97 12.44
N GLU A 46 22.48 12.67 12.16
CA GLU A 46 21.94 11.61 11.33
C GLU A 46 22.20 11.87 9.84
N PHE A 47 23.45 12.09 9.43
CA PHE A 47 23.78 12.35 8.03
C PHE A 47 23.20 11.24 7.14
N ARG A 48 22.44 11.68 6.13
CA ARG A 48 21.89 10.82 5.08
C ARG A 48 22.31 11.36 3.73
N VAL A 49 22.53 10.44 2.81
CA VAL A 49 22.78 10.74 1.41
C VAL A 49 21.47 10.47 0.67
N ALA A 50 20.81 11.53 0.22
CA ALA A 50 19.57 11.45 -0.52
C ALA A 50 19.86 11.12 -1.99
N LEU A 51 19.11 10.15 -2.52
CA LEU A 51 19.02 9.91 -3.95
C LEU A 51 17.73 10.57 -4.43
N LEU A 52 17.82 11.52 -5.35
CA LEU A 52 16.68 12.24 -5.88
C LEU A 52 16.47 11.90 -7.35
N VAL A 53 15.20 11.81 -7.75
CA VAL A 53 14.75 11.61 -9.13
C VAL A 53 13.69 12.64 -9.48
N ASN A 54 13.33 12.78 -10.76
CA ASN A 54 12.17 13.60 -11.10
C ASN A 54 10.90 12.96 -10.53
N GLU A 55 9.93 13.78 -10.12
CA GLU A 55 8.67 13.30 -9.53
C GLU A 55 7.94 12.25 -10.39
N GLN A 56 7.99 12.39 -11.71
CA GLN A 56 7.40 11.46 -12.67
C GLN A 56 8.12 10.10 -12.75
N ASP A 57 9.40 10.05 -12.36
CA ASP A 57 10.27 8.86 -12.49
C ASP A 57 10.39 8.08 -11.16
N VAL A 58 9.73 8.55 -10.08
CA VAL A 58 9.84 7.97 -8.72
C VAL A 58 9.45 6.50 -8.68
N ARG A 59 8.43 6.11 -9.44
CA ARG A 59 7.94 4.73 -9.50
C ARG A 59 8.98 3.81 -10.13
N ASP A 60 9.34 4.08 -11.39
CA ASP A 60 10.33 3.29 -12.12
C ASP A 60 11.65 3.21 -11.35
N ALA A 61 12.03 4.30 -10.68
CA ALA A 61 13.24 4.33 -9.85
C ALA A 61 13.17 3.38 -8.65
N ARG A 62 12.05 3.36 -7.93
CA ARG A 62 11.86 2.44 -6.80
C ARG A 62 11.78 0.99 -7.26
N ASP A 63 11.12 0.72 -8.38
CA ASP A 63 11.07 -0.62 -8.98
C ASP A 63 12.47 -1.13 -9.32
N VAL A 64 13.31 -0.30 -9.96
CA VAL A 64 14.72 -0.63 -10.27
C VAL A 64 15.55 -0.87 -9.00
N LEU A 65 15.27 -0.12 -7.93
CA LEU A 65 15.99 -0.20 -6.68
C LEU A 65 15.43 -1.26 -5.71
N GLY A 66 14.32 -1.92 -6.06
CA GLY A 66 13.63 -2.86 -5.17
C GLY A 66 13.14 -2.21 -3.88
N ILE A 67 12.76 -0.93 -3.92
CA ILE A 67 12.25 -0.19 -2.77
C ILE A 67 10.74 -0.36 -2.75
N ASP A 68 10.22 -0.94 -1.66
CA ASP A 68 8.78 -1.08 -1.47
C ASP A 68 8.10 0.30 -1.48
N HIS A 69 6.99 0.38 -2.21
CA HIS A 69 6.12 1.54 -2.19
C HIS A 69 5.11 1.41 -1.05
N PRO A 70 4.88 2.46 -0.26
CA PRO A 70 3.77 2.45 0.67
C PRO A 70 2.46 2.43 -0.13
N LEU A 71 1.54 1.56 0.27
CA LEU A 71 0.18 1.54 -0.25
C LEU A 71 -0.56 2.74 0.33
N VAL A 72 -0.96 3.68 -0.52
CA VAL A 72 -1.68 4.88 -0.11
C VAL A 72 -3.18 4.62 -0.09
N VAL A 73 -3.80 4.87 1.05
CA VAL A 73 -5.24 4.65 1.25
C VAL A 73 -5.89 5.95 1.77
N PRO A 74 -6.94 6.47 1.12
CA PRO A 74 -7.71 7.59 1.66
C PRO A 74 -8.35 7.24 2.99
N GLU A 75 -8.41 8.20 3.93
CA GLU A 75 -9.05 8.00 5.24
C GLU A 75 -10.48 7.47 5.09
N GLN A 76 -11.24 7.98 4.11
CA GLN A 76 -12.62 7.54 3.87
C GLN A 76 -12.72 6.08 3.44
N VAL A 77 -11.73 5.57 2.70
CA VAL A 77 -11.67 4.16 2.32
C VAL A 77 -11.43 3.31 3.57
N ARG A 78 -10.48 3.71 4.42
CA ARG A 78 -10.18 3.06 5.69
C ARG A 78 -11.40 3.05 6.62
N GLU A 79 -12.06 4.20 6.79
CA GLU A 79 -13.25 4.35 7.63
C GLU A 79 -14.42 3.52 7.12
N ALA A 80 -14.65 3.47 5.80
CA ALA A 80 -15.72 2.66 5.21
C ALA A 80 -15.51 1.16 5.48
N MET A 81 -14.27 0.65 5.36
CA MET A 81 -13.95 -0.74 5.70
C MET A 81 -14.20 -1.03 7.19
N LEU A 82 -13.76 -0.15 8.09
CA LEU A 82 -13.97 -0.31 9.53
C LEU A 82 -15.47 -0.31 9.88
N ALA A 83 -16.24 0.62 9.31
CA ALA A 83 -17.67 0.71 9.53
C ALA A 83 -18.40 -0.54 9.03
N HIS A 84 -18.06 -1.04 7.84
CA HIS A 84 -18.67 -2.24 7.27
C HIS A 84 -18.28 -3.50 8.03
N ALA A 85 -17.05 -3.58 8.52
CA ALA A 85 -16.59 -4.67 9.39
C ALA A 85 -17.35 -4.72 10.72
N LEU A 86 -17.60 -3.55 11.34
CA LEU A 86 -18.44 -3.46 12.54
C LEU A 86 -19.90 -3.84 12.26
N TRP A 87 -20.44 -3.43 11.11
CA TRP A 87 -21.80 -3.78 10.70
C TRP A 87 -21.97 -5.29 10.41
N GLY A 88 -20.96 -5.91 9.81
CA GLY A 88 -20.97 -7.34 9.48
C GLY A 88 -20.77 -8.28 10.68
N TYR A 89 -20.36 -7.76 11.85
CA TYR A 89 -20.15 -8.54 13.06
C TYR A 89 -21.42 -9.34 13.44
N PRO A 90 -21.32 -10.64 13.83
CA PRO A 90 -20.11 -11.39 14.19
C PRO A 90 -19.44 -12.13 13.03
N ASN A 91 -19.90 -11.94 11.80
CA ASN A 91 -19.37 -12.58 10.60
C ASN A 91 -18.24 -11.74 9.99
N GLU A 92 -17.43 -12.34 9.13
CA GLU A 92 -16.49 -11.59 8.31
C GLU A 92 -17.27 -10.71 7.33
N ALA A 93 -16.98 -9.41 7.34
CA ALA A 93 -17.28 -8.52 6.25
C ALA A 93 -16.21 -8.68 5.15
N CYS A 94 -16.58 -8.40 3.90
CA CYS A 94 -15.66 -8.46 2.78
C CYS A 94 -16.00 -7.48 1.66
N GLY A 95 -15.09 -7.36 0.70
CA GLY A 95 -15.29 -6.52 -0.46
C GLY A 95 -14.08 -6.40 -1.35
N LEU A 96 -14.14 -5.44 -2.28
CA LEU A 96 -13.11 -5.21 -3.29
C LEU A 96 -12.48 -3.83 -3.13
N LEU A 97 -11.24 -3.71 -3.59
CA LEU A 97 -10.47 -2.48 -3.61
C LEU A 97 -10.26 -2.07 -5.08
N ALA A 98 -10.50 -0.80 -5.39
CA ALA A 98 -10.20 -0.24 -6.69
C ALA A 98 -9.23 0.92 -6.60
N GLY A 99 -8.33 1.01 -7.57
CA GLY A 99 -7.20 1.92 -7.53
C GLY A 99 -6.32 1.83 -8.76
N SER A 100 -5.14 2.42 -8.62
CA SER A 100 -4.05 2.42 -9.61
C SER A 100 -2.75 2.74 -8.87
N ASP A 101 -1.60 2.25 -9.35
CA ASP A 101 -0.26 2.68 -8.95
C ASP A 101 -0.06 2.87 -7.43
N GLU A 102 -0.08 1.77 -6.66
CA GLU A 102 0.13 1.76 -5.20
C GLU A 102 -0.80 2.68 -4.41
N ARG A 103 -1.96 3.02 -5.01
CA ARG A 103 -2.99 3.82 -4.38
C ARG A 103 -4.34 3.14 -4.53
N VAL A 104 -4.97 2.85 -3.40
CA VAL A 104 -6.40 2.54 -3.37
C VAL A 104 -7.15 3.85 -3.49
N ALA A 105 -8.08 3.95 -4.43
CA ALA A 105 -8.93 5.12 -4.61
C ALA A 105 -10.34 4.89 -4.06
N MET A 106 -10.80 3.64 -4.05
CA MET A 106 -12.18 3.29 -3.74
C MET A 106 -12.27 1.91 -3.09
N VAL A 107 -13.27 1.72 -2.24
CA VAL A 107 -13.64 0.43 -1.68
C VAL A 107 -15.09 0.12 -1.97
N PHE A 108 -15.33 -1.13 -2.34
CA PHE A 108 -16.66 -1.72 -2.44
C PHE A 108 -16.88 -2.59 -1.22
N CYS A 109 -17.83 -2.22 -0.37
CA CYS A 109 -18.27 -3.03 0.76
C CYS A 109 -19.37 -3.97 0.27
N LEU A 110 -19.07 -5.27 0.17
CA LEU A 110 -19.93 -6.26 -0.49
C LEU A 110 -20.48 -7.29 0.50
N THR A 111 -21.32 -8.18 0.00
CA THR A 111 -21.97 -9.20 0.81
C THR A 111 -21.07 -10.42 0.95
N ASN A 112 -20.79 -10.84 2.20
CA ASN A 112 -20.23 -12.17 2.44
C ASN A 112 -21.33 -13.23 2.26
N ARG A 113 -21.33 -13.91 1.11
CA ARG A 113 -22.33 -14.94 0.78
C ARG A 113 -22.31 -16.16 1.71
N LEU A 114 -21.18 -16.42 2.38
CA LEU A 114 -21.06 -17.55 3.30
C LEU A 114 -21.67 -17.24 4.66
N SER A 115 -21.88 -15.96 5.01
CA SER A 115 -22.33 -15.54 6.35
C SER A 115 -21.53 -16.22 7.46
N SER A 116 -20.21 -16.33 7.25
CA SER A 116 -19.26 -17.07 8.08
C SER A 116 -18.40 -16.13 8.91
N ARG A 117 -17.88 -16.63 10.04
CA ARG A 117 -17.04 -15.86 10.98
C ARG A 117 -15.54 -15.95 10.68
N THR A 118 -15.15 -16.83 9.77
CA THR A 118 -13.74 -17.17 9.47
C THR A 118 -13.50 -17.41 7.98
N SER A 119 -14.47 -17.07 7.13
CA SER A 119 -14.34 -17.18 5.68
C SER A 119 -15.33 -16.27 4.98
N TYR A 120 -15.00 -15.90 3.74
CA TYR A 120 -15.88 -15.11 2.91
C TYR A 120 -15.93 -15.60 1.46
N THR A 121 -16.99 -15.21 0.76
CA THR A 121 -17.06 -15.32 -0.70
C THR A 121 -17.92 -14.18 -1.22
N ILE A 122 -17.39 -13.45 -2.20
CA ILE A 122 -18.10 -12.33 -2.86
C ILE A 122 -19.05 -12.90 -3.92
N ASP A 123 -20.26 -12.33 -4.03
CA ASP A 123 -21.17 -12.69 -5.11
C ASP A 123 -20.56 -12.36 -6.49
N PRO A 124 -20.51 -13.30 -7.45
CA PRO A 124 -20.00 -13.00 -8.79
C PRO A 124 -20.70 -11.82 -9.47
N ARG A 125 -21.98 -11.56 -9.18
CA ARG A 125 -22.73 -10.40 -9.69
C ARG A 125 -22.28 -9.10 -9.04
N GLU A 126 -22.04 -9.09 -7.73
CA GLU A 126 -21.50 -7.93 -7.02
C GLU A 126 -20.08 -7.64 -7.49
N HIS A 127 -19.26 -8.67 -7.64
CA HIS A 127 -17.90 -8.56 -8.18
C HIS A 127 -17.91 -7.95 -9.59
N TYR A 128 -18.76 -8.47 -10.48
CA TYR A 128 -18.89 -7.92 -11.83
C TYR A 128 -19.36 -6.46 -11.82
N GLY A 129 -20.34 -6.12 -10.98
CA GLY A 129 -20.84 -4.76 -10.84
C GLY A 129 -19.77 -3.78 -10.34
N ALA A 130 -18.98 -4.19 -9.34
CA ALA A 130 -17.87 -3.41 -8.80
C ALA A 130 -16.78 -3.19 -9.87
N ALA A 131 -16.38 -4.23 -10.60
CA ALA A 131 -15.39 -4.13 -11.68
C ALA A 131 -15.86 -3.16 -12.78
N GLN A 132 -17.11 -3.28 -13.22
CA GLN A 132 -17.66 -2.38 -14.24
C GLN A 132 -17.76 -0.93 -13.74
N PHE A 133 -18.04 -0.72 -12.45
CA PHE A 133 -18.06 0.62 -11.86
C PHE A 133 -16.66 1.22 -11.78
N ALA A 134 -15.68 0.45 -11.31
CA ALA A 134 -14.28 0.87 -11.25
C ALA A 134 -13.78 1.29 -12.65
N GLU A 135 -14.02 0.46 -13.67
CA GLU A 135 -13.63 0.74 -15.05
C GLU A 135 -14.22 2.06 -15.58
N ARG A 136 -15.51 2.32 -15.33
CA ARG A 136 -16.14 3.61 -15.71
C ARG A 136 -15.52 4.82 -15.02
N CYS A 137 -14.92 4.62 -13.85
CA CYS A 137 -14.19 5.65 -13.12
C CYS A 137 -12.70 5.73 -13.53
N GLY A 138 -12.25 4.94 -14.50
CA GLY A 138 -10.84 4.85 -14.89
C GLY A 138 -9.97 4.17 -13.84
N LEU A 139 -10.54 3.28 -13.03
CA LEU A 139 -9.86 2.50 -11.99
C LEU A 139 -9.92 1.01 -12.31
N GLU A 140 -9.02 0.25 -11.69
CA GLU A 140 -9.00 -1.22 -11.80
C GLU A 140 -9.26 -1.86 -10.42
N ILE A 141 -9.74 -3.10 -10.40
CA ILE A 141 -9.79 -3.89 -9.16
C ILE A 141 -8.36 -4.34 -8.85
N VAL A 142 -7.80 -3.82 -7.77
CA VAL A 142 -6.40 -4.06 -7.35
C VAL A 142 -6.29 -5.06 -6.20
N GLY A 143 -7.41 -5.44 -5.60
CA GLY A 143 -7.38 -6.27 -4.41
C GLY A 143 -8.76 -6.57 -3.83
N ALA A 144 -8.73 -7.33 -2.73
CA ALA A 144 -9.87 -7.60 -1.88
C ALA A 144 -9.56 -7.21 -0.44
N TRP A 145 -10.61 -7.01 0.34
CA TRP A 145 -10.49 -6.83 1.77
C TRP A 145 -11.50 -7.70 2.50
N HIS A 146 -11.15 -8.08 3.72
CA HIS A 146 -12.08 -8.74 4.64
C HIS A 146 -11.74 -8.43 6.09
N SER A 147 -12.65 -8.75 7.01
CA SER A 147 -12.44 -8.57 8.43
C SER A 147 -12.21 -9.88 9.15
N HIS A 148 -11.40 -9.89 10.21
CA HIS A 148 -11.29 -10.93 11.22
C HIS A 148 -12.00 -10.49 12.52
N PRO A 149 -13.29 -10.84 12.73
CA PRO A 149 -14.13 -10.28 13.80
C PRO A 149 -13.61 -10.52 15.22
N ASN A 150 -12.87 -11.61 15.44
CA ASN A 150 -12.35 -12.01 16.75
C ASN A 150 -10.82 -12.11 16.77
N GLY A 151 -10.13 -11.56 15.77
CA GLY A 151 -8.69 -11.71 15.60
C GLY A 151 -7.99 -10.39 15.30
N ASP A 152 -6.67 -10.45 15.22
CA ASP A 152 -5.84 -9.33 14.79
C ASP A 152 -5.96 -9.12 13.27
N ALA A 153 -5.52 -7.96 12.79
CA ALA A 153 -5.40 -7.65 11.37
C ALA A 153 -4.23 -8.39 10.70
N THR A 154 -4.03 -9.68 11.01
CA THR A 154 -2.98 -10.53 10.46
C THR A 154 -3.53 -11.43 9.37
N ILE A 155 -2.75 -11.69 8.32
CA ILE A 155 -3.11 -12.66 7.27
C ILE A 155 -3.07 -14.10 7.78
N SER A 156 -4.14 -14.85 7.50
CA SER A 156 -4.27 -16.26 7.88
C SER A 156 -3.66 -17.19 6.82
N PRO A 157 -3.38 -18.47 7.15
CA PRO A 157 -2.94 -19.44 6.16
C PRO A 157 -3.95 -19.66 5.03
N THR A 158 -5.26 -19.54 5.31
CA THR A 158 -6.30 -19.64 4.29
C THR A 158 -6.23 -18.47 3.33
N ASP A 159 -6.07 -17.25 3.83
CA ASP A 159 -5.94 -16.04 3.00
C ASP A 159 -4.74 -16.13 2.05
N VAL A 160 -3.61 -16.66 2.54
CA VAL A 160 -2.41 -16.89 1.72
C VAL A 160 -2.68 -17.92 0.63
N ALA A 161 -3.39 -19.01 0.95
CA ALA A 161 -3.69 -20.08 0.01
C ALA A 161 -4.72 -19.67 -1.06
N GLU A 162 -5.64 -18.77 -0.72
CA GLU A 162 -6.69 -18.28 -1.61
C GLU A 162 -6.29 -17.00 -2.37
N SER A 163 -5.14 -16.41 -2.05
CA SER A 163 -4.63 -15.21 -2.72
C SER A 163 -4.31 -15.49 -4.20
N PRO A 164 -4.77 -14.65 -5.14
CA PRO A 164 -4.37 -14.71 -6.55
C PRO A 164 -2.86 -14.55 -6.78
N GLY A 165 -2.16 -13.94 -5.82
CA GLY A 165 -0.74 -13.64 -5.90
C GLY A 165 -0.39 -12.42 -6.76
N GLY A 166 0.91 -12.20 -6.98
CA GLY A 166 1.43 -11.05 -7.73
C GLY A 166 1.14 -9.74 -7.00
N ASP A 167 0.65 -8.74 -7.75
CA ASP A 167 0.37 -7.40 -7.20
C ASP A 167 -0.95 -7.29 -6.43
N TRP A 168 -1.71 -8.40 -6.33
CA TRP A 168 -3.00 -8.44 -5.66
C TRP A 168 -2.90 -8.06 -4.18
N VAL A 169 -3.60 -6.99 -3.81
CA VAL A 169 -3.63 -6.50 -2.43
C VAL A 169 -4.70 -7.23 -1.63
N THR A 170 -4.29 -7.82 -0.51
CA THR A 170 -5.21 -8.35 0.51
C THR A 170 -5.18 -7.42 1.72
N MET A 171 -6.27 -6.70 1.98
CA MET A 171 -6.41 -5.87 3.18
C MET A 171 -7.25 -6.57 4.25
N ILE A 172 -6.77 -6.54 5.49
CA ILE A 172 -7.42 -7.21 6.61
C ILE A 172 -7.79 -6.19 7.67
N VAL A 173 -9.06 -6.23 8.06
CA VAL A 173 -9.60 -5.46 9.17
C VAL A 173 -9.73 -6.34 10.41
N GLY A 174 -9.02 -6.03 11.48
CA GLY A 174 -9.06 -6.80 12.72
C GLY A 174 -8.74 -5.91 13.91
N ASN A 175 -8.43 -6.50 15.07
CA ASN A 175 -8.03 -5.79 16.28
C ASN A 175 -8.91 -4.57 16.60
N PHE A 176 -10.24 -4.77 16.64
CA PHE A 176 -11.21 -3.69 16.85
C PHE A 176 -11.03 -2.93 18.18
N GLY A 177 -10.28 -3.50 19.14
CA GLY A 177 -9.89 -2.83 20.38
C GLY A 177 -8.82 -1.75 20.21
N LYS A 178 -8.11 -1.72 19.07
CA LYS A 178 -7.07 -0.74 18.76
C LYS A 178 -7.19 -0.23 17.31
N PRO A 179 -8.08 0.74 17.05
CA PRO A 179 -8.40 1.21 15.70
C PRO A 179 -7.20 1.67 14.86
N SER A 180 -6.14 2.19 15.46
CA SER A 180 -4.92 2.61 14.75
C SER A 180 -4.16 1.46 14.09
N GLU A 181 -4.37 0.22 14.55
CA GLU A 181 -3.73 -1.00 14.05
C GLU A 181 -4.76 -1.95 13.40
N ALA A 182 -5.98 -1.46 13.23
CA ALA A 182 -7.09 -2.30 12.83
C ALA A 182 -7.12 -2.62 11.33
N VAL A 183 -6.29 -1.97 10.51
CA VAL A 183 -6.25 -2.19 9.05
C VAL A 183 -4.81 -2.41 8.62
N ARG A 184 -4.54 -3.56 8.00
CA ARG A 184 -3.22 -3.95 7.49
C ARG A 184 -3.35 -4.50 6.08
N ALA A 185 -2.30 -4.37 5.27
CA ALA A 185 -2.30 -4.76 3.86
C ALA A 185 -1.16 -5.73 3.57
N PHE A 186 -1.43 -6.70 2.69
CA PHE A 186 -0.49 -7.75 2.36
C PHE A 186 -0.50 -8.03 0.85
N ARG A 187 0.65 -8.43 0.31
CA ARG A 187 0.77 -9.14 -0.97
C ARG A 187 1.27 -10.55 -0.71
N THR A 188 0.88 -11.49 -1.57
CA THR A 188 1.37 -12.87 -1.49
C THR A 188 2.16 -13.20 -2.73
N GLU A 189 3.42 -13.58 -2.54
CA GLU A 189 4.32 -13.97 -3.63
C GLU A 189 4.85 -15.37 -3.33
N GLU A 190 4.66 -16.31 -4.26
CA GLU A 190 5.07 -17.72 -4.09
C GLU A 190 4.59 -18.35 -2.76
N GLY A 191 3.36 -18.02 -2.33
CA GLY A 191 2.78 -18.51 -1.08
C GLY A 191 3.38 -17.89 0.19
N ARG A 192 4.16 -16.81 0.07
CA ARG A 192 4.70 -16.05 1.20
C ARG A 192 4.00 -14.69 1.29
N PRO A 193 3.32 -14.40 2.40
CA PRO A 193 2.78 -13.07 2.61
C PRO A 193 3.91 -12.09 2.94
N ARG A 194 3.87 -10.92 2.30
CA ARG A 194 4.63 -9.73 2.64
C ARG A 194 3.66 -8.64 3.07
N GLU A 195 3.89 -8.05 4.22
CA GLU A 195 3.12 -6.89 4.67
C GLU A 195 3.55 -5.64 3.88
N LEU A 196 2.58 -4.84 3.48
CA LEU A 196 2.80 -3.54 2.84
C LEU A 196 2.72 -2.46 3.90
N GLU A 197 3.63 -1.48 3.81
CA GLU A 197 3.49 -0.25 4.57
C GLU A 197 2.22 0.48 4.08
N LEU A 198 1.30 0.79 4.99
CA LEU A 198 0.06 1.48 4.67
C LEU A 198 0.13 2.92 5.13
N VAL A 199 -0.01 3.86 4.20
CA VAL A 199 -0.07 5.30 4.49
C VAL A 199 -1.49 5.79 4.28
N THR A 200 -2.14 6.22 5.38
CA THR A 200 -3.47 6.81 5.29
C THR A 200 -3.37 8.30 5.02
N VAL A 201 -4.10 8.81 4.03
CA VAL A 201 -4.09 10.23 3.66
C VAL A 201 -5.48 10.84 3.81
N SER A 202 -5.55 12.00 4.45
CA SER A 202 -6.76 12.81 4.44
C SER A 202 -7.02 13.37 3.02
N PRO A 203 -8.28 13.62 2.63
CA PRO A 203 -8.55 14.32 1.39
C PRO A 203 -7.83 15.67 1.43
N ARG A 204 -7.10 16.03 0.37
CA ARG A 204 -6.64 17.42 0.21
C ARG A 204 -7.89 18.29 0.26
N GLN A 205 -7.98 19.19 1.24
CA GLN A 205 -8.98 20.24 1.23
C GLN A 205 -8.71 21.06 -0.04
N THR A 206 -9.51 20.85 -1.08
CA THR A 206 -9.57 21.79 -2.19
C THR A 206 -10.19 23.06 -1.62
N ILE A 207 -9.34 24.02 -1.24
CA ILE A 207 -9.76 25.39 -1.00
C ILE A 207 -10.26 25.89 -2.36
N ALA A 208 -11.58 26.11 -2.45
CA ALA A 208 -12.24 26.75 -3.57
C ALA A 208 -11.84 28.23 -3.68
#